data_AF-A0A8B6FXH6-F1
#
_entry.id   AF-A0A8B6FXH6-F1
#
_cell.length_a   1.000
_cell.length_b   1.000
_cell.length_c   1.000
_cell.angle_alpha   90.00
_cell.angle_beta   90.00
_cell.angle_gamma   90.00
#
_symmetry.space_group_name_H-M   'P 1'
#
loop_
_entity.id
_entity.type
_entity.pdbx_description
1 polymer ?
#
loop_
_entity_poly.entity_id
_entity_poly.type
_entity_poly.pdbx_seq_one_letter_code
_entity_poly.pdbx_strand_id
1 'polypeptide(L)'
;MRNDGYDVLLHDSVPAGIDTSRVTLGFAVRYMAGLPEIQSKVQEEIDRVVGNDRLPTVKDRENLSYTEATLHEAMRLGTAVPIGLPHSTICDT
;
A
#
# COMPACT_ATOMS: atom_id res chain seq x y z
N MET A 1 -21.72 19.63 -25.25
CA MET A 1 -20.43 19.01 -25.61
C MET A 1 -19.66 18.87 -24.30
N ARG A 2 -20.14 17.97 -23.45
CA ARG A 2 -19.81 16.55 -23.31
C ARG A 2 -18.72 16.46 -22.25
N ASN A 3 -19.22 16.08 -21.09
CA ASN A 3 -18.58 16.07 -19.80
C ASN A 3 -18.18 14.57 -19.60
N ASP A 4 -17.49 13.98 -20.57
CA ASP A 4 -17.26 12.53 -20.70
C ASP A 4 -15.83 12.14 -20.32
N GLY A 5 -14.88 13.09 -20.37
CA GLY A 5 -13.50 12.84 -19.96
C GLY A 5 -13.30 12.57 -18.46
N TYR A 6 -13.95 13.31 -17.56
CA TYR A 6 -13.83 13.04 -16.12
C TYR A 6 -14.57 11.77 -15.71
N ASP A 7 -15.64 11.39 -16.43
CA ASP A 7 -16.39 10.17 -16.12
C ASP A 7 -15.51 8.94 -16.34
N VAL A 8 -14.78 8.93 -17.46
CA VAL A 8 -13.77 7.90 -17.75
C VAL A 8 -12.64 7.90 -16.71
N LEU A 9 -12.12 9.07 -16.32
CA LEU A 9 -11.05 9.15 -15.31
C LEU A 9 -11.49 8.66 -13.93
N LEU A 10 -12.71 8.99 -13.51
CA LEU A 10 -13.27 8.53 -12.24
C LEU A 10 -13.53 7.01 -12.26
N HIS A 11 -14.03 6.50 -13.38
CA HIS A 11 -14.29 5.07 -13.58
C HIS A 11 -13.00 4.23 -13.57
N ASP A 12 -11.87 4.79 -13.99
CA ASP A 12 -10.57 4.10 -13.93
C ASP A 12 -9.87 4.27 -12.58
N SER A 13 -9.64 5.52 -12.15
CA SER A 13 -8.76 5.83 -11.01
C SER A 13 -9.33 5.35 -9.67
N VAL A 14 -10.65 5.47 -9.46
CA VAL A 14 -11.25 5.16 -8.15
C VAL A 14 -11.22 3.65 -7.88
N PRO A 15 -11.72 2.76 -8.76
CA PRO A 15 -11.62 1.32 -8.54
C PRO A 15 -10.18 0.84 -8.46
N ALA A 16 -9.29 1.33 -9.33
CA ALA A 16 -7.87 0.96 -9.32
C ALA A 16 -7.21 1.27 -7.97
N GLY A 17 -7.44 2.47 -7.42
CA GLY A 17 -6.89 2.86 -6.12
C GLY A 17 -7.49 2.07 -4.95
N ILE A 18 -8.78 1.75 -5.01
CA ILE A 18 -9.47 0.99 -3.98
C ILE A 18 -8.97 -0.46 -3.93
N ASP A 19 -9.00 -1.17 -5.05
CA ASP A 19 -8.74 -2.60 -5.06
C ASP A 19 -7.27 -2.92 -4.76
N THR A 20 -6.34 -2.16 -5.34
CA THR A 20 -4.90 -2.32 -5.07
C THR A 20 -4.57 -2.06 -3.60
N SER A 21 -5.04 -0.95 -3.04
CA SER A 21 -4.79 -0.60 -1.62
C SER A 21 -5.41 -1.61 -0.66
N ARG A 22 -6.65 -2.06 -0.94
CA ARG A 22 -7.33 -3.09 -0.12
C ARG A 22 -6.54 -4.38 -0.07
N VAL A 23 -6.06 -4.85 -1.22
CA VAL A 23 -5.28 -6.10 -1.29
C VAL A 23 -3.95 -5.96 -0.55
N THR A 24 -3.22 -4.87 -0.76
CA THR A 24 -1.94 -4.62 -0.07
C THR A 24 -2.10 -4.56 1.45
N LEU A 25 -3.10 -3.81 1.95
CA LEU A 25 -3.39 -3.73 3.39
C LEU A 25 -3.83 -5.10 3.94
N GLY A 26 -4.63 -5.84 3.19
CA GLY A 26 -5.05 -7.20 3.56
C GLY A 26 -3.87 -8.15 3.75
N PHE A 27 -2.88 -8.12 2.84
CA PHE A 27 -1.65 -8.88 2.99
C PHE A 27 -0.83 -8.43 4.19
N ALA A 28 -0.63 -7.12 4.38
CA ALA A 28 0.12 -6.59 5.51
C ALA A 28 -0.46 -7.05 6.86
N VAL A 29 -1.78 -6.93 7.05
CA VAL A 29 -2.47 -7.41 8.25
C VAL A 29 -2.35 -8.92 8.40
N ARG A 30 -2.53 -9.67 7.31
CA ARG A 30 -2.41 -11.13 7.32
C ARG A 30 -1.02 -11.60 7.75
N TYR A 31 0.04 -10.98 7.23
CA TYR A 31 1.41 -11.35 7.59
C TYR A 31 1.72 -10.99 9.04
N MET A 32 1.34 -9.81 9.52
CA MET A 32 1.52 -9.43 10.92
C MET A 32 0.73 -10.35 11.87
N ALA A 33 -0.50 -10.73 11.52
CA ALA A 33 -1.29 -11.67 12.32
C ALA A 33 -0.68 -13.08 12.40
N GLY A 34 0.08 -13.50 11.37
CA GLY A 34 0.80 -14.77 11.36
C GLY A 34 2.21 -14.72 11.97
N LEU A 35 2.75 -13.52 12.18
CA LEU A 35 4.12 -13.26 12.64
C LEU A 35 4.08 -12.22 13.77
N PRO A 36 3.62 -12.61 14.98
CA PRO A 36 3.41 -11.69 16.09
C PRO A 36 4.68 -10.94 16.52
N GLU A 37 5.85 -11.52 16.29
CA GLU A 37 7.15 -10.88 16.52
C GLU A 37 7.39 -9.67 15.60
N ILE A 38 6.89 -9.71 14.36
CA ILE A 38 6.96 -8.58 13.43
C ILE A 38 5.96 -7.52 13.87
N GLN A 39 4.74 -7.93 14.24
CA GLN A 39 3.73 -7.00 14.76
C GLN A 39 4.23 -6.25 16.00
N SER A 40 4.87 -6.95 16.96
CA SER A 40 5.47 -6.31 18.15
C SER A 40 6.50 -5.26 17.77
N LYS A 41 7.43 -5.58 16.86
CA LYS A 41 8.47 -4.64 16.41
C LYS A 41 7.91 -3.42 15.69
N VAL A 42 6.87 -3.59 14.89
CA VAL A 42 6.16 -2.47 14.24
C VAL A 42 5.53 -1.57 15.31
N GLN A 43 4.82 -2.16 16.28
CA GLN A 43 4.21 -1.39 17.37
C GLN A 43 5.26 -0.66 18.22
N GLU A 44 6.37 -1.33 18.58
CA GLU A 44 7.47 -0.73 19.33
C GLU A 44 8.12 0.45 18.60
N GLU A 45 8.27 0.38 17.27
CA GLU A 45 8.74 1.53 16.49
C GLU A 45 7.74 2.68 16.52
N ILE A 46 6.45 2.40 16.32
CA ILE A 46 5.38 3.41 16.35
C ILE A 46 5.34 4.09 17.72
N ASP A 47 5.34 3.33 18.81
CA ASP A 47 5.29 3.85 20.18
C ASP A 47 6.51 4.73 20.48
N ARG A 48 7.69 4.35 19.97
CA ARG A 48 8.94 5.11 20.14
C ARG A 48 8.95 6.43 19.36
N VAL A 49 8.41 6.45 18.14
CA VAL A 49 8.49 7.60 17.22
C VAL A 49 7.32 8.55 17.41
N VAL A 50 6.11 8.01 17.53
CA VAL A 50 4.86 8.78 17.59
C VAL A 50 4.50 9.13 19.03
N GLY A 51 4.79 8.23 19.97
CA GLY A 51 4.31 8.32 21.34
C GLY A 51 2.89 7.76 21.51
N ASN A 52 2.35 7.86 22.74
CA ASN A 52 1.03 7.34 23.10
C ASN A 52 -0.03 8.46 23.29
N ASP A 53 0.34 9.71 23.01
CA ASP A 53 -0.48 10.90 23.20
C ASP A 53 -1.25 11.32 21.94
N ARG A 54 -0.89 10.77 20.77
CA ARG A 54 -1.51 11.08 19.49
C ARG A 54 -1.48 9.92 18.51
N LEU A 55 -2.26 10.03 17.43
CA LEU A 55 -2.20 9.10 16.31
C LEU A 55 -1.04 9.44 15.34
N PRO A 56 -0.56 8.44 14.56
CA PRO A 56 0.43 8.68 13.50
C PRO A 56 -0.09 9.61 12.40
N THR A 57 0.81 10.38 11.82
CA THR A 57 0.56 11.27 10.68
C THR A 57 1.52 10.96 9.54
N VAL A 58 1.25 11.49 8.34
CA VAL A 58 2.13 11.30 7.18
C VAL A 58 3.55 11.85 7.42
N LYS A 59 3.70 12.86 8.29
CA LYS A 59 5.00 13.44 8.64
C LYS A 59 5.90 12.48 9.43
N ASP A 60 5.31 11.50 10.12
CA ASP A 60 6.05 10.52 10.91
C ASP A 60 6.70 9.45 10.03
N ARG A 61 6.22 9.29 8.79
CA ARG A 61 6.62 8.22 7.87
C ARG A 61 8.12 8.10 7.70
N GLU A 62 8.83 9.22 7.54
CA GLU A 62 10.30 9.23 7.35
C GLU A 62 11.06 8.63 8.55
N ASN A 63 10.44 8.61 9.73
CA ASN A 63 11.01 8.05 10.95
C ASN A 63 10.52 6.62 11.27
N LEU A 64 9.58 6.09 10.48
CA LEU A 64 8.98 4.75 10.65
C LEU A 64 9.56 3.74 9.66
N SER A 65 10.89 3.63 9.63
CA SER A 65 11.63 2.84 8.65
C SER A 65 11.30 1.34 8.68
N TYR A 66 11.06 0.76 9.85
CA TYR A 66 10.74 -0.66 10.00
C TYR A 66 9.30 -0.95 9.56
N THR A 67 8.38 -0.03 9.88
CA THR A 67 6.99 -0.08 9.43
C THR A 67 6.91 0.03 7.90
N GLU A 68 7.67 0.94 7.30
CA GLU A 68 7.77 1.08 5.84
C GLU A 68 8.38 -0.16 5.19
N ALA A 69 9.47 -0.70 5.76
CA ALA A 69 10.06 -1.96 5.30
C ALA A 69 9.07 -3.14 5.39
N THR A 70 8.27 -3.22 6.46
CA THR A 70 7.25 -4.26 6.63
C THR A 70 6.16 -4.16 5.55
N LEU A 71 5.72 -2.93 5.24
CA LEU A 71 4.76 -2.70 4.16
C LEU A 71 5.34 -3.06 2.78
N HIS A 72 6.61 -2.71 2.53
CA HIS A 72 7.30 -3.10 1.31
C HIS A 72 7.42 -4.61 1.17
N GLU A 73 7.74 -5.31 2.25
CA GLU A 73 7.82 -6.77 2.25
C GLU A 73 6.46 -7.42 2.02
N ALA A 74 5.38 -6.86 2.60
CA ALA A 74 4.03 -7.30 2.32
C ALA A 74 3.68 -7.13 0.83
N MET A 75 4.06 -6.03 0.18
CA MET A 75 3.88 -5.84 -1.26
C MET A 75 4.74 -6.81 -2.10
N ARG A 76 5.96 -7.14 -1.65
CA ARG A 76 6.85 -8.10 -2.33
C ARG A 76 6.28 -9.52 -2.30
N LEU A 77 5.73 -9.93 -1.15
CA LEU A 77 5.16 -11.27 -0.94
C LEU A 77 3.73 -11.40 -1.48
N GLY A 78 2.95 -10.34 -1.34
CA GLY A 78 1.55 -10.25 -1.74
C GLY A 78 1.32 -9.04 -2.63
N THR A 79 1.56 -9.21 -3.93
CA THR A 79 1.32 -8.17 -4.93
C THR A 79 -0.13 -8.19 -5.41
N ALA A 80 -0.75 -7.01 -5.51
CA ALA A 80 -2.12 -6.86 -5.99
C ALA A 80 -2.26 -7.16 -7.49
N VAL A 81 -1.19 -6.99 -8.27
CA VAL A 81 -1.19 -7.16 -9.74
C VAL A 81 0.05 -7.98 -10.18
N PRO A 82 0.05 -9.31 -10.01
CA PRO A 82 1.24 -10.14 -10.18
C PRO A 82 1.88 -10.12 -11.57
N ILE A 83 1.09 -9.88 -12.61
CA ILE A 83 1.52 -9.90 -14.02
C ILE A 83 1.52 -8.50 -14.66
N GLY A 84 1.23 -7.46 -13.88
CA GLY A 84 1.02 -6.10 -14.40
C GLY A 84 -0.21 -5.98 -15.31
N LEU A 85 -0.31 -4.85 -16.01
CA LEU A 85 -1.29 -4.66 -17.07
C LEU A 85 -0.74 -5.20 -18.40
N PRO A 86 -1.61 -5.70 -19.30
CA PRO A 86 -1.20 -6.09 -20.63
C PRO A 86 -0.51 -4.94 -21.37
N HIS A 87 0.67 -5.20 -21.91
CA HIS A 87 1.41 -4.27 -22.77
C HIS A 87 1.40 -4.75 -24.22
N SER A 88 1.53 -3.81 -25.15
CA SER A 88 1.67 -4.08 -26.59
C SER A 88 2.73 -3.16 -27.17
N THR A 89 3.51 -3.66 -28.14
CA THR A 89 4.50 -2.85 -28.84
C THR A 89 3.80 -1.91 -29.83
N ILE A 90 4.23 -0.65 -29.87
CA ILE A 90 3.66 0.35 -30.79
C ILE A 90 4.26 0.26 -32.20
N CYS A 91 5.42 -0.38 -32.34
CA CYS A 91 6.12 -0.71 -33.58
C CYS A 91 7.08 -1.88 -33.34
N ASP A 92 7.57 -2.52 -34.41
CA ASP A 92 8.57 -3.58 -34.30
C ASP A 92 9.88 -3.01 -33.72
N THR A 93 10.58 -3.85 -32.95
CA THR A 93 11.88 -3.52 -32.33
C THR A 93 13.04 -3.98 -33.20
#